data_AF-A0A953QZ58-F1
#
_entry.id   AF-A0A953QZ58-F1
#
_cell.length_a   1.000
_cell.length_b   1.000
_cell.length_c   1.000
_cell.angle_alpha   90.00
_cell.angle_beta   90.00
_cell.angle_gamma   90.00
#
_symmetry.space_group_name_H-M   'P 1'
#
loop_
_entity.id
_entity.type
_entity.pdbx_description
1 polymer ?
#
loop_
_entity_poly.entity_id
_entity_poly.type
_entity_poly.pdbx_seq_one_letter_code
_entity_poly.pdbx_strand_id
1 'polypeptide(L)'
;MPSPKTVNPELVRTQLEKILSSAGFAHNDRLSGFLRFVVEQELFGRADELKESVIGVEFFGRKADYNVRQDSVVRTEAAKLRSRLAEYYVAEGAADELIVDLPKGGYKPAFRQVEKETAAVPAPTGSRRRVWVWLSVALAGCAIASVLWWQGLQHQKAPIPIAVLPLINLDRNPDHDYYADGLTGEIIRDLSNIDGLAVRSQTSSFAFKGKTQNVHDVGKQLDAEYILAGTVLLSGQQLRINAQLVRVRDDFPLWSGKYDRELTDVFAIQDEISRGIVNGLRLKLGRGRRRYETSVEAYDLYLRARTLQIQHGDPGFAQSIGLLEEAIAKDPSFAPAYAGLAAAYASRSGQFRQAIPDEIRKLRAAVEQALRLDPLLAEAHGALGMLYSRDARWVESEKSFRRAIELDPNSAACHTEFAYVLRCLGRVQEALDQLRLAEKNDPLSPQLHYNLGWTLISAGGYDEAARYCNKQPPDDPGRNMCLGRALLGQGRTEEAIRMFIKNDDRGARGWLGYAYARSGRREEAEKLAINLPPLGQALIFAGLGDKDRSFEALDRMAVVGPVRMGSILGLPELALLRGDPRVKALRKKVGLPE
;
A
#
# COMPACT_ATOMS: atom_id res chain seq x y z
N MET A 1 -42.55 3.21 37.93
CA MET A 1 -41.83 2.67 36.76
C MET A 1 -42.71 2.90 35.54
N PRO A 2 -42.32 3.68 34.53
CA PRO A 2 -43.11 3.79 33.32
C PRO A 2 -42.94 2.52 32.48
N SER A 3 -44.06 1.96 32.01
CA SER A 3 -44.10 0.84 31.06
C SER A 3 -43.24 1.11 29.82
N PRO A 4 -42.55 0.09 29.25
CA PRO A 4 -41.80 0.27 28.01
C PRO A 4 -42.79 0.69 26.90
N LYS A 5 -42.61 1.89 26.35
CA LYS A 5 -43.35 2.36 25.16
C LYS A 5 -43.14 1.33 24.05
N THR A 6 -44.18 0.60 23.66
CA THR A 6 -44.17 -0.28 22.50
C THR A 6 -43.99 0.57 21.25
N VAL A 7 -42.87 0.38 20.54
CA VAL A 7 -42.57 1.08 19.28
C VAL A 7 -43.59 0.64 18.23
N ASN A 8 -44.11 1.59 17.44
CA ASN A 8 -45.09 1.29 16.38
C ASN A 8 -44.51 0.30 15.34
N PRO A 9 -45.13 -0.89 15.12
CA PRO A 9 -44.67 -1.88 14.15
C PRO A 9 -44.53 -1.36 12.71
N GLU A 10 -45.37 -0.42 12.29
CA GLU A 10 -45.27 0.17 10.95
C GLU A 10 -44.00 1.02 10.81
N LEU A 11 -43.66 1.80 11.85
CA LEU A 11 -42.43 2.59 11.87
C LEU A 11 -41.17 1.70 11.81
N VAL A 12 -41.20 0.55 12.50
CA VAL A 12 -40.12 -0.45 12.42
C VAL A 12 -39.98 -1.00 11.01
N ARG A 13 -41.08 -1.32 10.33
CA ARG A 13 -41.03 -1.82 8.93
C ARG A 13 -40.52 -0.75 7.96
N THR A 14 -40.98 0.49 8.10
CA THR A 14 -40.48 1.60 7.26
C THR A 14 -38.98 1.82 7.47
N GLN A 15 -38.53 1.81 8.71
CA GLN A 15 -37.10 1.93 9.02
C GLN A 15 -36.30 0.74 8.49
N LEU A 16 -36.83 -0.48 8.59
CA LEU A 16 -36.22 -1.67 8.02
C LEU A 16 -36.02 -1.53 6.50
N GLU A 17 -37.05 -1.17 5.74
CA GLU A 17 -36.90 -0.98 4.29
C GLU A 17 -35.90 0.13 3.95
N LYS A 18 -35.87 1.20 4.73
CA LYS A 18 -34.87 2.27 4.58
C LYS A 18 -33.44 1.75 4.75
N ILE A 19 -33.18 0.95 5.79
CA ILE A 19 -31.88 0.30 6.01
C ILE A 19 -31.54 -0.63 4.84
N LEU A 20 -32.48 -1.48 4.43
CA LEU A 20 -32.26 -2.47 3.39
C LEU A 20 -32.01 -1.86 2.00
N SER A 21 -32.53 -0.66 1.75
CA SER A 21 -32.29 0.12 0.52
C SER A 21 -30.96 0.88 0.50
N SER A 22 -30.23 0.94 1.63
CA SER A 22 -28.96 1.66 1.73
C SER A 22 -27.83 0.99 0.96
N ALA A 23 -26.81 1.76 0.57
CA ALA A 23 -25.67 1.23 -0.20
C ALA A 23 -24.94 0.08 0.55
N GLY A 24 -24.98 0.11 1.88
CA GLY A 24 -24.38 -0.92 2.74
C GLY A 24 -25.13 -2.27 2.77
N PHE A 25 -26.42 -2.30 2.42
CA PHE A 25 -27.28 -3.48 2.51
C PHE A 25 -27.86 -3.93 1.16
N ALA A 26 -28.05 -3.01 0.20
CA ALA A 26 -28.69 -3.28 -1.09
C ALA A 26 -27.96 -4.31 -1.98
N HIS A 27 -26.67 -4.58 -1.70
CA HIS A 27 -25.85 -5.56 -2.43
C HIS A 27 -25.44 -6.77 -1.58
N ASN A 28 -26.07 -6.96 -0.42
CA ASN A 28 -25.76 -8.06 0.50
C ASN A 28 -27.01 -8.81 0.93
N ASP A 29 -27.52 -9.66 0.03
CA ASP A 29 -28.75 -10.44 0.22
C ASP A 29 -28.77 -11.24 1.52
N ARG A 30 -27.61 -11.74 1.95
CA ARG A 30 -27.48 -12.54 3.16
C ARG A 30 -27.67 -11.72 4.43
N LEU A 31 -27.00 -10.58 4.56
CA LEU A 31 -27.17 -9.71 5.73
C LEU A 31 -28.54 -9.02 5.72
N SER A 32 -29.02 -8.64 4.54
CA SER A 32 -30.35 -8.05 4.35
C SER A 32 -31.46 -9.02 4.71
N GLY A 33 -31.35 -10.28 4.25
CA GLY A 33 -32.25 -11.35 4.65
C GLY A 33 -32.18 -11.64 6.15
N PHE A 34 -30.98 -11.61 6.74
CA PHE A 34 -30.83 -11.90 8.16
C PHE A 34 -31.44 -10.81 9.05
N LEU A 35 -31.22 -9.54 8.70
CA LEU A 35 -31.83 -8.40 9.38
C LEU A 35 -33.36 -8.45 9.28
N ARG A 36 -33.88 -8.70 8.07
CA ARG A 36 -35.32 -8.86 7.83
C ARG A 36 -35.89 -9.98 8.70
N PHE A 37 -35.25 -11.15 8.70
CA PHE A 37 -35.67 -12.30 9.49
C PHE A 37 -35.79 -11.98 10.99
N VAL A 38 -34.75 -11.41 11.61
CA VAL A 38 -34.77 -11.14 13.06
C VAL A 38 -35.78 -10.05 13.44
N VAL A 39 -35.94 -9.02 12.60
CA VAL A 39 -36.92 -7.94 12.83
C VAL A 39 -38.34 -8.45 12.67
N GLU A 40 -38.62 -9.26 11.65
CA GLU A 40 -39.95 -9.85 11.45
C GLU A 40 -40.32 -10.80 12.60
N GLN A 41 -39.41 -11.64 13.07
CA GLN A 41 -39.66 -12.52 14.22
C GLN A 41 -39.99 -11.74 15.50
N GLU A 42 -39.36 -10.58 15.74
CA GLU A 42 -39.74 -9.68 16.84
C GLU A 42 -41.13 -9.08 16.63
N LEU A 43 -41.45 -8.61 15.41
CA LEU A 43 -42.76 -8.05 15.09
C LEU A 43 -43.90 -9.07 15.17
N PHE A 44 -43.60 -10.37 14.96
CA PHE A 44 -44.55 -11.47 15.16
C PHE A 44 -44.63 -11.95 16.63
N GLY A 45 -43.89 -11.33 17.55
CA GLY A 45 -43.87 -11.70 18.98
C GLY A 45 -43.12 -13.00 19.28
N ARG A 46 -42.28 -13.49 18.34
CA ARG A 46 -41.51 -14.74 18.46
C ARG A 46 -40.04 -14.50 18.77
N ALA A 47 -39.72 -13.34 19.33
CA ALA A 47 -38.33 -12.96 19.60
C ALA A 47 -37.59 -13.91 20.56
N ASP A 48 -38.32 -14.52 21.49
CA ASP A 48 -37.75 -15.44 22.48
C ASP A 48 -37.35 -16.80 21.83
N GLU A 49 -37.79 -17.04 20.59
CA GLU A 49 -37.41 -18.20 19.76
C GLU A 49 -36.12 -17.94 18.94
N LEU A 50 -35.59 -16.71 18.92
CA LEU A 50 -34.35 -16.33 18.23
C LEU A 50 -33.08 -16.87 18.94
N LYS A 51 -32.99 -18.20 19.03
CA LYS A 51 -31.82 -18.93 19.53
C LYS A 51 -30.89 -19.27 18.38
N GLU A 52 -29.59 -19.38 18.65
CA GLU A 52 -28.58 -19.67 17.63
C GLU A 52 -28.92 -20.94 16.83
N SER A 53 -29.41 -21.99 17.51
CA SER A 53 -29.82 -23.24 16.87
C SER A 53 -30.99 -23.08 15.90
N VAL A 54 -31.97 -22.24 16.24
CA VAL A 54 -33.19 -22.01 15.43
C VAL A 54 -32.82 -21.18 14.20
N ILE A 55 -32.08 -20.10 14.38
CA ILE A 55 -31.63 -19.24 13.27
C ILE A 55 -30.75 -20.02 12.29
N GLY A 56 -29.88 -20.91 12.80
CA GLY A 56 -29.06 -21.78 11.96
C GLY A 56 -29.90 -22.64 11.02
N VAL A 57 -30.97 -23.25 11.53
CA VAL A 57 -31.85 -24.14 10.75
C VAL A 57 -32.79 -23.33 9.85
N GLU A 58 -33.53 -22.39 10.42
CA GLU A 58 -34.64 -21.69 9.75
C GLU A 58 -34.17 -20.63 8.74
N PHE A 59 -33.04 -19.97 8.99
CA PHE A 59 -32.54 -18.92 8.10
C PHE A 59 -31.29 -19.37 7.32
N PHE A 60 -30.32 -20.01 7.97
CA PHE A 60 -29.08 -20.43 7.30
C PHE A 60 -29.14 -21.83 6.67
N GLY A 61 -30.30 -22.48 6.67
CA GLY A 61 -30.54 -23.76 6.00
C GLY A 61 -29.72 -24.92 6.55
N ARG A 62 -29.37 -24.88 7.84
CA ARG A 62 -28.68 -26.00 8.51
C ARG A 62 -29.64 -27.14 8.80
N LYS A 63 -29.10 -28.36 8.88
CA LYS A 63 -29.87 -29.57 9.22
C LYS A 63 -30.29 -29.56 10.69
N ALA A 64 -31.29 -30.38 11.05
CA ALA A 64 -31.84 -30.43 12.40
C ALA A 64 -30.82 -30.83 13.50
N ASP A 65 -29.72 -31.48 13.12
CA ASP A 65 -28.58 -31.83 13.98
C ASP A 65 -27.53 -30.69 14.11
N TYR A 66 -27.89 -29.46 13.73
CA TYR A 66 -27.01 -28.29 13.76
C TYR A 66 -26.37 -28.05 15.14
N ASN A 67 -25.04 -28.24 15.20
CA ASN A 67 -24.25 -28.03 16.40
C ASN A 67 -23.63 -26.63 16.44
N VAL A 68 -24.23 -25.78 17.26
CA VAL A 68 -23.85 -24.39 17.52
C VAL A 68 -22.38 -24.23 17.96
N ARG A 69 -21.77 -25.23 18.61
CA ARG A 69 -20.38 -25.17 19.06
C ARG A 69 -19.38 -25.37 17.92
N GLN A 70 -19.76 -26.13 16.89
CA GLN A 70 -18.88 -26.50 15.78
C GLN A 70 -19.02 -25.56 14.58
N ASP A 71 -20.22 -25.02 14.34
CA ASP A 71 -20.48 -24.10 13.24
C ASP A 71 -20.97 -22.74 13.75
N SER A 72 -20.09 -21.74 13.61
CA SER A 72 -20.26 -20.38 14.10
C SER A 72 -20.95 -19.45 13.10
N VAL A 73 -21.60 -19.97 12.06
CA VAL A 73 -22.22 -19.16 11.00
C VAL A 73 -23.14 -18.07 11.54
N VAL A 74 -24.02 -18.41 12.49
CA VAL A 74 -24.99 -17.46 13.06
C VAL A 74 -24.28 -16.37 13.87
N ARG A 75 -23.29 -16.74 14.70
CA ARG A 75 -22.47 -15.77 15.47
C ARG A 75 -21.68 -14.83 14.55
N THR A 76 -21.09 -15.38 13.49
CA THR A 76 -20.27 -14.62 12.54
C THR A 76 -21.11 -13.62 11.76
N GLU A 77 -22.26 -14.05 11.23
CA GLU A 77 -23.17 -13.17 10.50
C GLU A 77 -23.84 -12.14 11.42
N ALA A 78 -24.13 -12.49 12.69
CA ALA A 78 -24.66 -11.51 13.64
C ALA A 78 -23.62 -10.45 14.02
N ALA A 79 -22.33 -10.80 14.07
CA ALA A 79 -21.27 -9.82 14.28
C ALA A 79 -21.14 -8.86 13.09
N LYS A 80 -21.22 -9.38 11.86
CA LYS A 80 -21.22 -8.56 10.64
C LYS A 80 -22.44 -7.65 10.56
N LEU A 81 -23.64 -8.19 10.87
CA LEU A 81 -24.88 -7.42 10.88
C LEU A 81 -24.81 -6.25 11.87
N ARG A 82 -24.26 -6.46 13.08
CA ARG A 82 -24.03 -5.39 14.06
C ARG A 82 -23.10 -4.31 13.55
N SER A 83 -21.97 -4.68 12.95
CA SER A 83 -21.02 -3.72 12.37
C SER A 83 -21.71 -2.89 11.29
N ARG A 84 -22.48 -3.55 10.42
CA ARG A 84 -23.12 -2.89 9.29
C ARG A 84 -24.27 -1.97 9.71
N LEU A 85 -25.06 -2.36 10.72
CA LEU A 85 -26.06 -1.47 11.33
C LEU A 85 -25.39 -0.24 11.98
N ALA A 86 -24.27 -0.43 12.68
CA ALA A 86 -23.52 0.69 13.27
C ALA A 86 -22.97 1.65 12.21
N GLU A 87 -22.40 1.13 11.11
CA GLU A 87 -21.95 1.92 9.97
C GLU A 87 -23.10 2.73 9.34
N TYR A 88 -24.27 2.10 9.16
CA TYR A 88 -25.46 2.76 8.61
C TYR A 88 -25.90 3.96 9.45
N TYR A 89 -26.06 3.81 10.77
CA TYR A 89 -26.52 4.89 11.65
C TYR A 89 -25.47 5.98 11.92
N VAL A 90 -24.20 5.76 11.57
CA VAL A 90 -23.16 6.81 11.60
C VAL A 90 -23.19 7.66 10.32
N ALA A 91 -23.65 7.09 9.20
CA ALA A 91 -23.67 7.74 7.90
C ALA A 91 -25.10 8.03 7.41
N GLU A 92 -25.65 7.17 6.56
CA GLU A 92 -26.93 7.37 5.87
C GLU A 92 -28.13 7.51 6.82
N GLY A 93 -28.09 6.82 7.97
CA GLY A 93 -29.15 6.80 8.97
C GLY A 93 -28.96 7.77 10.14
N ALA A 94 -27.99 8.70 10.08
CA ALA A 94 -27.66 9.57 11.22
C ALA A 94 -28.82 10.48 11.69
N ALA A 95 -29.76 10.78 10.79
CA ALA A 95 -30.93 11.61 11.06
C ALA A 95 -32.22 10.80 11.30
N ASP A 96 -32.12 9.47 11.42
CA ASP A 96 -33.28 8.60 11.53
C ASP A 96 -33.92 8.66 12.91
N GLU A 97 -35.25 8.72 12.93
CA GLU A 97 -36.03 8.87 14.16
C GLU A 97 -36.16 7.56 14.94
N LEU A 98 -35.84 6.43 14.30
CA LEU A 98 -35.87 5.11 14.89
C LEU A 98 -34.56 4.37 14.60
N ILE A 99 -33.93 3.86 15.67
CA ILE A 99 -32.73 3.02 15.59
C ILE A 99 -33.13 1.56 15.79
N VAL A 100 -32.75 0.73 14.83
CA VAL A 100 -32.79 -0.74 14.90
C VAL A 100 -31.39 -1.24 15.29
N ASP A 101 -31.27 -1.78 16.49
CA ASP A 101 -30.02 -2.33 17.02
C ASP A 101 -30.12 -3.84 17.23
N LEU A 102 -28.99 -4.54 17.20
CA LEU A 102 -28.88 -5.95 17.53
C LEU A 102 -27.88 -6.14 18.69
N PRO A 103 -28.33 -6.18 19.95
CA PRO A 103 -27.46 -6.23 21.13
C PRO A 103 -26.41 -7.35 21.09
N LYS A 104 -25.24 -7.10 21.69
CA LYS A 104 -24.20 -8.11 21.85
C LYS A 104 -24.70 -9.23 22.77
N GLY A 105 -24.44 -10.49 22.40
CA GLY A 105 -24.81 -11.65 23.20
C GLY A 105 -26.23 -12.19 22.97
N GLY A 106 -27.03 -11.56 22.10
CA GLY A 106 -28.37 -12.04 21.73
C GLY A 106 -28.70 -11.77 20.25
N TYR A 107 -29.84 -12.30 19.80
CA TYR A 107 -30.34 -12.14 18.43
C TYR A 107 -31.67 -11.38 18.37
N LYS A 108 -32.18 -10.98 19.52
CA LYS A 108 -33.38 -10.15 19.67
C LYS A 108 -33.07 -8.71 19.26
N PRO A 109 -33.69 -8.14 18.21
CA PRO A 109 -33.46 -6.75 17.85
C PRO A 109 -34.08 -5.82 18.90
N ALA A 110 -33.45 -4.66 19.11
CA ALA A 110 -33.92 -3.61 20.00
C ALA A 110 -34.25 -2.36 19.19
N PHE A 111 -35.41 -1.76 19.46
CA PHE A 111 -35.87 -0.55 18.79
C PHE A 111 -35.81 0.64 19.75
N ARG A 112 -35.11 1.71 19.34
CA ARG A 112 -35.00 2.95 20.14
C ARG A 112 -35.43 4.13 19.30
N GLN A 113 -36.50 4.81 19.72
CA GLN A 113 -36.90 6.08 19.14
C GLN A 113 -36.00 7.20 19.67
N VAL A 114 -35.42 7.99 18.78
CA VAL A 114 -34.61 9.14 19.15
C VAL A 114 -35.56 10.32 19.37
N GLU A 115 -35.80 10.69 20.62
CA GLU A 115 -36.60 11.88 20.94
C GLU A 115 -35.82 13.12 20.46
N LYS A 116 -36.31 13.75 19.38
CA LYS A 116 -35.85 15.09 18.97
C LYS A 116 -36.22 16.05 20.09
N GLU A 117 -35.25 16.41 20.92
CA GLU A 117 -35.39 17.51 21.87
C GLU A 117 -35.60 18.79 21.04
N THR A 118 -36.87 19.13 20.83
CA THR A 118 -37.24 20.38 20.18
C THR A 118 -36.91 21.45 21.20
N ALA A 119 -35.85 22.23 20.94
CA ALA A 119 -35.43 23.32 21.79
C ALA A 119 -36.54 24.38 21.87
N ALA A 120 -37.46 24.21 22.82
CA ALA A 120 -38.32 25.27 23.30
C ALA A 120 -37.46 26.15 24.22
N VAL A 121 -37.14 27.35 23.75
CA VAL A 121 -36.42 28.37 24.52
C VAL A 121 -37.29 28.80 25.71
N PRO A 122 -36.87 28.59 26.99
CA PRO A 122 -37.51 29.24 28.11
C PRO A 122 -36.84 30.60 28.34
N ALA A 123 -37.65 31.63 28.60
CA ALA A 123 -37.18 32.97 28.95
C ALA A 123 -36.25 32.95 30.19
N PRO A 124 -35.19 33.78 30.25
CA PRO A 124 -34.16 33.64 31.28
C PRO A 124 -34.51 34.42 32.54
N THR A 125 -34.50 33.74 33.69
CA THR A 125 -34.29 34.37 35.00
C THR A 125 -33.26 33.56 35.79
N GLY A 126 -32.09 34.16 36.10
CA GLY A 126 -31.26 33.75 37.24
C GLY A 126 -29.85 33.21 36.97
N SER A 127 -28.85 34.08 37.17
CA SER A 127 -27.44 33.81 37.51
C SER A 127 -26.55 33.09 36.47
N ARG A 128 -25.94 33.89 35.59
CA ARG A 128 -24.98 33.47 34.55
C ARG A 128 -23.75 32.70 35.07
N ARG A 129 -23.32 32.84 36.33
CA ARG A 129 -22.01 32.34 36.77
C ARG A 129 -21.93 30.83 37.00
N ARG A 130 -23.03 30.15 37.35
CA ARG A 130 -23.05 28.69 37.58
C ARG A 130 -23.20 27.89 36.29
N VAL A 131 -23.90 28.43 35.29
CA VAL A 131 -24.12 27.79 33.99
C VAL A 131 -22.81 27.65 33.21
N TRP A 132 -21.93 28.65 33.26
CA TRP A 132 -20.61 28.59 32.60
C TRP A 132 -19.68 27.54 33.22
N VAL A 133 -19.76 27.28 34.53
CA VAL A 133 -18.95 26.25 35.21
C VAL A 133 -19.43 24.85 34.82
N TRP A 134 -20.74 24.61 34.80
CA TRP A 134 -21.27 23.30 34.39
C TRP A 134 -21.08 23.02 32.89
N LEU A 135 -21.18 24.04 32.03
CA LEU A 135 -20.87 23.92 30.60
C LEU A 135 -19.39 23.60 30.34
N SER A 136 -18.47 24.20 31.09
CA SER A 136 -17.04 23.92 30.91
C SER A 136 -16.64 22.53 31.45
N VAL A 137 -17.27 22.06 32.54
CA VAL A 137 -17.10 20.68 33.03
C VAL A 137 -17.69 19.65 32.05
N ALA A 138 -18.86 19.93 31.46
CA ALA A 138 -19.47 19.06 30.46
C ALA A 138 -18.66 19.02 29.16
N LEU A 139 -18.13 20.16 28.69
CA LEU A 139 -17.26 20.20 27.51
C LEU A 139 -15.95 19.43 27.75
N ALA A 140 -15.36 19.57 28.94
CA ALA A 140 -14.17 18.81 29.33
C ALA A 140 -14.47 17.30 29.41
N GLY A 141 -15.63 16.92 29.98
CA GLY A 141 -16.08 15.53 30.03
C GLY A 141 -16.31 14.91 28.65
N CYS A 142 -16.93 15.65 27.73
CA CYS A 142 -17.15 15.21 26.35
C CYS A 142 -15.84 15.15 25.55
N ALA A 143 -14.89 16.06 25.79
CA ALA A 143 -13.56 16.02 25.18
C ALA A 143 -12.73 14.84 25.71
N ILE A 144 -12.82 14.52 27.00
CA ILE A 144 -12.15 13.36 27.59
C ILE A 144 -12.81 12.07 27.09
N ALA A 145 -14.14 12.02 27.02
CA ALA A 145 -14.87 10.86 26.50
C ALA A 145 -14.58 10.65 25.00
N SER A 146 -14.49 11.70 24.19
CA SER A 146 -14.13 11.58 22.78
C SER A 146 -12.67 11.17 22.58
N VAL A 147 -11.73 11.64 23.41
CA VAL A 147 -10.33 11.18 23.42
C VAL A 147 -10.22 9.73 23.85
N LEU A 148 -10.95 9.31 24.91
CA LEU A 148 -10.99 7.91 25.37
C LEU A 148 -11.69 7.00 24.36
N TRP A 149 -12.70 7.49 23.64
CA TRP A 149 -13.38 6.77 22.57
C TRP A 149 -12.54 6.69 21.28
N TRP A 150 -11.76 7.73 20.96
CA TRP A 150 -10.75 7.72 19.90
C TRP A 150 -9.60 6.75 20.24
N GLN A 151 -9.12 6.74 21.49
CA GLN A 151 -8.15 5.75 21.98
C GLN A 151 -8.74 4.32 21.97
N GLY A 152 -10.03 4.16 22.25
CA GLY A 152 -10.75 2.89 22.18
C GLY A 152 -10.99 2.37 20.74
N LEU A 153 -11.22 3.27 19.78
CA LEU A 153 -11.32 2.94 18.35
C LEU A 153 -9.94 2.65 17.73
N GLN A 154 -8.87 3.23 18.27
CA GLN A 154 -7.48 2.86 17.95
C GLN A 154 -7.04 1.52 18.56
N HIS A 155 -7.87 0.84 19.36
CA HIS A 155 -7.61 -0.51 19.86
C HIS A 155 -8.08 -1.62 18.89
N GLN A 156 -8.01 -1.41 17.56
CA GLN A 156 -7.48 -2.50 16.74
C GLN A 156 -5.98 -2.56 17.09
N LYS A 157 -5.53 -3.64 17.73
CA LYS A 157 -4.10 -3.80 18.07
C LYS A 157 -3.27 -3.39 16.84
N ALA A 158 -2.42 -2.38 17.01
CA ALA A 158 -1.53 -1.95 15.94
C ALA A 158 -0.80 -3.19 15.38
N PRO A 159 -0.64 -3.29 14.04
CA PRO A 159 0.06 -4.43 13.45
C PRO A 159 1.43 -4.59 14.09
N ILE A 160 1.82 -5.83 14.37
CA ILE A 160 3.06 -6.18 15.03
C ILE A 160 4.22 -5.98 14.04
N PRO A 161 5.16 -5.06 14.30
CA PRO A 161 6.29 -4.84 13.42
C PRO A 161 7.27 -6.03 13.48
N ILE A 162 7.52 -6.66 12.35
CA ILE A 162 8.42 -7.82 12.25
C ILE A 162 9.38 -7.65 11.08
N ALA A 163 10.65 -7.99 11.29
CA ALA A 163 11.64 -8.05 10.22
C ALA A 163 12.17 -9.48 10.06
N VAL A 164 12.55 -9.85 8.84
CA VAL A 164 13.23 -11.12 8.56
C VAL A 164 14.62 -10.80 8.04
N LEU A 165 15.65 -11.16 8.81
CA LEU A 165 17.03 -10.91 8.40
C LEU A 165 17.46 -11.92 7.34
N PRO A 166 18.40 -11.54 6.44
CA PRO A 166 19.00 -12.46 5.48
C PRO A 166 19.48 -13.72 6.18
N LEU A 167 18.93 -14.86 5.78
CA LEU A 167 19.35 -16.15 6.30
C LEU A 167 20.83 -16.36 5.98
N ILE A 168 21.58 -16.90 6.93
CA ILE A 168 23.02 -17.13 6.76
C ILE A 168 23.24 -18.44 6.00
N ASN A 169 23.85 -18.36 4.83
CA ASN A 169 24.33 -19.53 4.09
C ASN A 169 25.53 -20.16 4.81
N LEU A 170 25.40 -21.42 5.22
CA LEU A 170 26.46 -22.18 5.89
C LEU A 170 27.34 -22.99 4.92
N ASP A 171 26.96 -23.07 3.64
CA ASP A 171 27.63 -23.93 2.65
C ASP A 171 29.00 -23.39 2.19
N ARG A 172 29.41 -22.19 2.64
CA ARG A 172 30.67 -21.50 2.24
C ARG A 172 30.88 -21.30 0.73
N ASN A 173 30.00 -21.82 -0.13
CA ASN A 173 29.95 -21.56 -1.55
C ASN A 173 29.10 -20.30 -1.83
N PRO A 174 29.71 -19.18 -2.29
CA PRO A 174 28.98 -17.96 -2.62
C PRO A 174 27.93 -18.16 -3.72
N ASP A 175 28.10 -19.17 -4.57
CA ASP A 175 27.14 -19.48 -5.63
C ASP A 175 25.76 -19.88 -5.07
N HIS A 176 25.66 -20.23 -3.80
CA HIS A 176 24.40 -20.60 -3.13
C HIS A 176 23.81 -19.47 -2.27
N ASP A 177 24.43 -18.29 -2.23
CA ASP A 177 23.91 -17.16 -1.45
C ASP A 177 22.53 -16.68 -1.96
N TYR A 178 22.27 -16.78 -3.27
CA TYR A 178 20.96 -16.42 -3.83
C TYR A 178 19.84 -17.29 -3.25
N TYR A 179 20.13 -18.52 -2.82
CA TYR A 179 19.13 -19.43 -2.30
C TYR A 179 18.67 -18.99 -0.91
N ALA A 180 19.62 -18.70 -0.02
CA ALA A 180 19.33 -18.13 1.30
C ALA A 180 18.63 -16.76 1.18
N ASP A 181 19.10 -15.92 0.25
CA ASP A 181 18.51 -14.61 -0.03
C ASP A 181 17.08 -14.72 -0.57
N GLY A 182 16.87 -15.58 -1.57
CA GLY A 182 15.58 -15.82 -2.20
C GLY A 182 14.58 -16.39 -1.20
N LEU A 183 14.98 -17.37 -0.39
CA LEU A 183 14.14 -17.94 0.67
C LEU A 183 13.78 -16.90 1.73
N THR A 184 14.71 -16.01 2.10
CA THR A 184 14.42 -14.88 2.99
C THR A 184 13.29 -14.01 2.40
N GLY A 185 13.38 -13.69 1.11
CA GLY A 185 12.35 -12.93 0.40
C GLY A 185 10.98 -13.61 0.39
N GLU A 186 10.94 -14.92 0.15
CA GLU A 186 9.69 -15.67 0.17
C GLU A 186 9.06 -15.74 1.56
N ILE A 187 9.85 -15.86 2.62
CA ILE A 187 9.33 -15.78 3.99
C ILE A 187 8.75 -14.39 4.26
N ILE A 188 9.43 -13.32 3.83
CA ILE A 188 8.89 -11.95 3.94
C ILE A 188 7.55 -11.84 3.22
N ARG A 189 7.48 -12.31 1.97
CA ARG A 189 6.24 -12.29 1.15
C ARG A 189 5.10 -13.05 1.81
N ASP A 190 5.39 -14.22 2.37
CA ASP A 190 4.40 -15.03 3.08
C ASP A 190 3.88 -14.35 4.35
N LEU A 191 4.77 -13.71 5.11
CA LEU A 191 4.40 -12.97 6.32
C LEU A 191 3.63 -11.67 6.00
N SER A 192 3.94 -11.01 4.88
CA SER A 192 3.30 -9.73 4.49
C SER A 192 1.78 -9.86 4.33
N ASN A 193 1.30 -11.05 3.96
CA ASN A 193 -0.12 -11.36 3.76
C ASN A 193 -0.86 -11.73 5.07
N ILE A 194 -0.19 -11.67 6.22
CA ILE A 194 -0.78 -12.04 7.51
C ILE A 194 -1.38 -10.81 8.19
N ASP A 195 -2.70 -10.84 8.35
CA ASP A 195 -3.45 -9.80 9.07
C ASP A 195 -2.87 -9.59 10.48
N GLY A 196 -2.49 -8.35 10.77
CA GLY A 196 -1.91 -7.97 12.07
C GLY A 196 -0.38 -8.02 12.13
N LEU A 197 0.32 -8.30 11.03
CA LEU A 197 1.75 -8.05 10.89
C LEU A 197 2.02 -6.78 10.08
N ALA A 198 3.01 -6.01 10.52
CA ALA A 198 3.67 -4.98 9.72
C ALA A 198 5.07 -5.49 9.37
N VAL A 199 5.19 -6.17 8.22
CA VAL A 199 6.44 -6.81 7.82
C VAL A 199 7.38 -5.80 7.18
N ARG A 200 8.64 -5.79 7.63
CA ARG A 200 9.69 -4.97 7.03
C ARG A 200 10.16 -5.57 5.72
N SER A 201 10.28 -4.70 4.72
CA SER A 201 10.68 -5.02 3.36
C SER A 201 12.00 -5.76 3.30
N GLN A 202 12.13 -6.57 2.26
CA GLN A 202 13.35 -7.27 1.94
C GLN A 202 14.51 -6.30 1.71
N THR A 203 14.30 -5.18 1.02
CA THR A 203 15.38 -4.20 0.75
C THR A 203 15.98 -3.65 2.05
N SER A 204 15.15 -3.26 3.02
CA SER A 204 15.63 -2.80 4.33
C SER A 204 16.30 -3.91 5.13
N SER A 205 15.74 -5.12 5.13
CA SER A 205 16.33 -6.25 5.85
C SER A 205 17.72 -6.62 5.30
N PHE A 206 17.89 -6.53 3.97
CA PHE A 206 19.14 -6.83 3.29
C PHE A 206 20.23 -5.79 3.49
N ALA A 207 19.90 -4.59 4.00
CA ALA A 207 20.91 -3.62 4.43
C ALA A 207 21.82 -4.16 5.56
N PHE A 208 21.41 -5.25 6.22
CA PHE A 208 22.17 -5.94 7.27
C PHE A 208 22.91 -7.20 6.80
N LYS A 209 22.82 -7.57 5.51
CA LYS A 209 23.53 -8.74 4.98
C LYS A 209 25.05 -8.59 5.20
N GLY A 210 25.67 -9.64 5.76
CA GLY A 210 27.10 -9.68 6.03
C GLY A 210 27.58 -8.77 7.17
N LYS A 211 26.66 -8.15 7.93
CA LYS A 211 27.00 -7.30 9.08
C LYS A 211 26.74 -8.04 10.39
N THR A 212 27.73 -8.07 11.26
CA THR A 212 27.57 -8.56 12.64
C THR A 212 27.03 -7.41 13.50
N GLN A 213 25.74 -7.43 13.80
CA GLN A 213 25.09 -6.45 14.68
C GLN A 213 24.19 -7.14 15.70
N ASN A 214 24.03 -6.52 16.87
CA ASN A 214 23.10 -7.01 17.88
C ASN A 214 21.65 -6.85 17.38
N VAL A 215 20.80 -7.84 17.66
CA VAL A 215 19.36 -7.89 17.30
C VAL A 215 18.63 -6.61 17.75
N HIS A 216 18.96 -6.07 18.92
CA HIS A 216 18.42 -4.81 19.43
C HIS A 216 18.66 -3.61 18.49
N ASP A 217 19.90 -3.43 18.02
CA ASP A 217 20.27 -2.30 17.16
C ASP A 217 19.68 -2.41 15.75
N VAL A 218 19.60 -3.66 15.26
CA VAL A 218 18.95 -3.96 13.98
C VAL A 218 17.45 -3.70 14.09
N GLY A 219 16.82 -4.15 15.17
CA GLY A 219 15.39 -3.92 15.42
C GLY A 219 15.05 -2.44 15.53
N LYS A 220 15.88 -1.63 16.19
CA LYS A 220 15.69 -0.18 16.25
C LYS A 220 15.78 0.50 14.89
N GLN A 221 16.73 0.11 14.04
CA GLN A 221 16.89 0.69 12.71
C GLN A 221 15.78 0.28 11.74
N LEU A 222 15.26 -0.94 11.89
CA LEU A 222 14.13 -1.47 11.12
C LEU A 222 12.77 -1.11 11.70
N ASP A 223 12.73 -0.42 12.85
CA ASP A 223 11.50 -0.17 13.62
C ASP A 223 10.71 -1.48 13.86
N ALA A 224 11.41 -2.57 14.19
CA ALA A 224 10.83 -3.91 14.37
C ALA A 224 10.74 -4.30 15.86
N GLU A 225 9.61 -4.88 16.27
CA GLU A 225 9.44 -5.46 17.62
C GLU A 225 9.97 -6.89 17.68
N TYR A 226 9.89 -7.61 16.56
CA TYR A 226 10.38 -8.98 16.41
C TYR A 226 11.30 -9.13 15.20
N ILE A 227 12.29 -10.00 15.34
CA ILE A 227 13.21 -10.37 14.27
C ILE A 227 13.16 -11.88 14.07
N LEU A 228 12.94 -12.31 12.82
CA LEU A 228 13.19 -13.66 12.37
C LEU A 228 14.61 -13.74 11.80
N ALA A 229 15.45 -14.59 12.38
CA ALA A 229 16.80 -14.84 11.91
C ALA A 229 17.05 -16.34 11.78
N GLY A 230 18.03 -16.74 10.99
CA GLY A 230 18.26 -18.15 10.75
C GLY A 230 19.45 -18.48 9.86
N THR A 231 19.62 -19.76 9.60
CA THR A 231 20.67 -20.32 8.77
C THR A 231 20.09 -21.31 7.76
N VAL A 232 20.73 -21.39 6.60
CA VAL A 232 20.41 -22.33 5.53
C VAL A 232 21.69 -23.08 5.16
N LEU A 233 21.57 -24.40 5.02
CA LEU A 233 22.60 -25.25 4.45
C LEU A 233 21.95 -26.09 3.36
N LEU A 234 22.40 -25.90 2.13
CA LEU A 234 22.01 -26.72 0.99
C LEU A 234 23.18 -27.64 0.63
N SER A 235 22.99 -28.95 0.67
CA SER A 235 24.00 -29.94 0.29
C SER A 235 23.40 -30.95 -0.67
N GLY A 236 23.64 -30.73 -1.98
CA GLY A 236 22.94 -31.47 -3.02
C GLY A 236 21.44 -31.23 -2.95
N GLN A 237 20.66 -32.28 -2.68
CA GLN A 237 19.20 -32.17 -2.49
C GLN A 237 18.77 -32.07 -1.03
N GLN A 238 19.70 -32.09 -0.07
CA GLN A 238 19.38 -31.95 1.35
C GLN A 238 19.38 -30.49 1.76
N LEU A 239 18.27 -30.05 2.35
CA LEU A 239 18.02 -28.69 2.80
C LEU A 239 17.86 -28.68 4.33
N ARG A 240 18.79 -28.00 5.00
CA ARG A 240 18.72 -27.75 6.43
C ARG A 240 18.48 -26.28 6.71
N ILE A 241 17.39 -25.98 7.41
CA ILE A 241 17.01 -24.63 7.80
C ILE A 241 16.86 -24.56 9.32
N ASN A 242 17.52 -23.59 9.95
CA ASN A 242 17.23 -23.21 11.33
C ASN A 242 16.66 -21.79 11.31
N ALA A 243 15.52 -21.57 11.95
CA ALA A 243 14.89 -20.26 12.04
C ALA A 243 14.47 -19.98 13.48
N GLN A 244 14.58 -18.73 13.90
CA GLN A 244 14.24 -18.30 15.26
C GLN A 244 13.58 -16.92 15.24
N LEU A 245 12.46 -16.81 15.93
CA LEU A 245 11.76 -15.55 16.17
C LEU A 245 12.19 -15.01 17.53
N VAL A 246 12.76 -13.80 17.54
CA VAL A 246 13.31 -13.14 18.72
C VAL A 246 12.60 -11.82 18.94
N ARG A 247 12.29 -11.50 20.21
CA ARG A 247 11.78 -10.18 20.58
C ARG A 247 12.93 -9.21 20.84
N VAL A 248 12.90 -8.07 20.17
CA VAL A 248 14.02 -7.11 20.10
C VAL A 248 14.33 -6.47 21.46
N ARG A 249 13.32 -6.24 22.31
CA ARG A 249 13.49 -5.47 23.56
C ARG A 249 14.33 -6.17 24.63
N ASP A 250 14.39 -7.50 24.61
CA ASP A 250 14.98 -8.33 25.67
C ASP A 250 15.68 -9.59 25.12
N ASP A 251 15.92 -9.64 23.81
CA ASP A 251 16.50 -10.78 23.08
C ASP A 251 15.83 -12.13 23.39
N PHE A 252 14.55 -12.11 23.80
CA PHE A 252 13.84 -13.30 24.21
C PHE A 252 13.42 -14.13 22.98
N PRO A 253 13.78 -15.42 22.89
CA PRO A 253 13.35 -16.27 21.79
C PRO A 253 11.93 -16.78 22.01
N LEU A 254 11.01 -16.42 21.11
CA LEU A 254 9.60 -16.81 21.19
C LEU A 254 9.34 -18.16 20.53
N TRP A 255 10.07 -18.45 19.47
CA TRP A 255 9.88 -19.64 18.66
C TRP A 255 11.17 -20.00 17.94
N SER A 256 11.40 -21.30 17.75
CA SER A 256 12.50 -21.83 16.95
C SER A 256 12.01 -23.03 16.13
N GLY A 257 12.42 -23.10 14.87
CA GLY A 257 12.17 -24.23 13.98
C GLY A 257 13.50 -24.78 13.44
N LYS A 258 13.60 -26.12 13.38
CA LYS A 258 14.70 -26.84 12.74
C LYS A 258 14.12 -27.82 11.73
N TYR A 259 14.59 -27.71 10.51
CA TYR A 259 14.15 -28.51 9.38
C TYR A 259 15.39 -29.15 8.74
N ASP A 260 15.33 -30.45 8.51
CA ASP A 260 16.36 -31.24 7.84
C ASP A 260 15.60 -32.20 6.91
N ARG A 261 15.41 -31.77 5.66
CA ARG A 261 14.53 -32.42 4.68
C ARG A 261 15.10 -32.28 3.27
N GLU A 262 14.44 -32.89 2.30
CA GLU A 262 14.80 -32.72 0.89
C GLU A 262 14.35 -31.35 0.36
N LEU A 263 15.04 -30.86 -0.67
CA LEU A 263 14.77 -29.59 -1.33
C LEU A 263 13.34 -29.50 -1.90
N THR A 264 12.78 -30.64 -2.29
CA THR A 264 11.38 -30.79 -2.72
C THR A 264 10.38 -30.40 -1.64
N ASP A 265 10.75 -30.45 -0.36
CA ASP A 265 9.91 -30.07 0.78
C ASP A 265 9.96 -28.56 1.09
N VAL A 266 10.67 -27.74 0.30
CA VAL A 266 10.88 -26.31 0.60
C VAL A 266 9.58 -25.54 0.87
N PHE A 267 8.52 -25.80 0.09
CA PHE A 267 7.21 -25.16 0.26
C PHE A 267 6.54 -25.58 1.57
N ALA A 268 6.68 -26.85 1.98
CA ALA A 268 6.17 -27.32 3.25
C ALA A 268 6.92 -26.68 4.44
N ILE A 269 8.23 -26.47 4.30
CA ILE A 269 9.04 -25.80 5.32
C ILE A 269 8.62 -24.33 5.47
N GLN A 270 8.43 -23.59 4.37
CA GLN A 270 7.94 -22.20 4.40
C GLN A 270 6.59 -22.08 5.11
N ASP A 271 5.67 -23.02 4.86
CA ASP A 271 4.38 -23.12 5.52
C ASP A 271 4.49 -23.39 7.03
N GLU A 272 5.42 -24.25 7.43
CA GLU A 272 5.69 -24.55 8.83
C GLU A 272 6.33 -23.38 9.56
N ILE A 273 7.26 -22.65 8.93
CA ILE A 273 7.87 -21.43 9.47
C ILE A 273 6.79 -20.37 9.70
N SER A 274 5.98 -20.08 8.68
CA SER A 274 4.90 -19.07 8.77
C SER A 274 3.89 -19.41 9.87
N ARG A 275 3.45 -20.68 9.95
CA ARG A 275 2.58 -21.15 11.03
C ARG A 275 3.22 -21.07 12.40
N GLY A 276 4.52 -21.39 12.51
CA GLY A 276 5.29 -21.26 13.73
C GLY A 276 5.29 -19.83 14.26
N ILE A 277 5.49 -18.85 13.38
CA ILE A 277 5.48 -17.43 13.71
C ILE A 277 4.08 -16.96 14.12
N VAL A 278 3.03 -17.32 13.37
CA VAL A 278 1.64 -16.98 13.70
C VAL A 278 1.24 -17.53 15.06
N ASN A 279 1.59 -18.79 15.34
CA ASN A 279 1.30 -19.42 16.63
C ASN A 279 2.10 -18.78 17.76
N GLY A 280 3.38 -18.48 17.53
CA GLY A 280 4.26 -17.81 18.50
C GLY A 280 3.76 -16.42 18.89
N LEU A 281 3.22 -15.68 17.93
CA LEU A 281 2.65 -14.33 18.13
C LEU A 281 1.16 -14.35 18.49
N ARG A 282 0.53 -15.53 18.53
CA ARG A 282 -0.92 -15.72 18.77
C ARG A 282 -1.81 -14.92 17.81
N LEU A 283 -1.37 -14.85 16.55
CA LEU A 283 -2.08 -14.18 15.47
C LEU A 283 -3.08 -15.13 14.81
N LYS A 284 -3.98 -14.57 14.01
CA LYS A 284 -4.81 -15.36 13.10
C LYS A 284 -4.12 -15.41 11.75
N LEU A 285 -4.16 -16.56 11.08
CA LEU A 285 -3.81 -16.63 9.67
C LEU A 285 -4.76 -15.70 8.90
N GLY A 286 -4.20 -14.79 8.11
CA GLY A 286 -4.95 -13.84 7.29
C GLY A 286 -5.75 -14.51 6.17
N ARG A 287 -6.38 -13.70 5.32
CA ARG A 287 -7.17 -14.20 4.18
C ARG A 287 -6.29 -14.90 3.15
N GLY A 288 -6.64 -16.14 2.81
CA GLY A 288 -6.43 -16.73 1.48
C GLY A 288 -4.99 -16.75 0.95
N ARG A 289 -4.01 -17.22 1.74
CA ARG A 289 -2.68 -17.53 1.21
C ARG A 289 -2.80 -18.64 0.17
N ARG A 290 -2.44 -18.34 -1.08
CA ARG A 290 -2.30 -19.36 -2.11
C ARG A 290 -0.91 -19.99 -1.97
N ARG A 291 -0.87 -21.29 -1.68
CA ARG A 291 0.37 -22.06 -1.72
C ARG A 291 0.68 -22.35 -3.18
N TYR A 292 1.87 -21.98 -3.62
CA TYR A 292 2.38 -22.40 -4.91
C TYR A 292 3.20 -23.67 -4.71
N GLU A 293 2.90 -24.68 -5.50
CA GLU A 293 3.76 -25.83 -5.69
C GLU A 293 4.28 -25.72 -7.13
N THR A 294 5.59 -25.83 -7.30
CA THR A 294 6.27 -25.76 -8.60
C THR A 294 7.44 -26.73 -8.60
N SER A 295 7.99 -27.05 -9.78
CA SER A 295 9.24 -27.81 -9.86
C SER A 295 10.39 -27.09 -9.14
N VAL A 296 11.30 -27.87 -8.57
CA VAL A 296 12.49 -27.35 -7.87
C VAL A 296 13.34 -26.50 -8.81
N GLU A 297 13.44 -26.90 -10.08
CA GLU A 297 14.19 -26.17 -11.11
C GLU A 297 13.56 -24.83 -11.45
N ALA A 298 12.23 -24.77 -11.61
CA ALA A 298 11.53 -23.50 -11.84
C ALA A 298 11.66 -22.57 -10.63
N TYR A 299 11.60 -23.14 -9.42
CA TYR A 299 11.75 -22.39 -8.18
C TYR A 299 13.17 -21.81 -8.02
N ASP A 300 14.20 -22.59 -8.33
CA ASP A 300 15.59 -22.14 -8.31
C ASP A 300 15.83 -20.92 -9.22
N LEU A 301 15.39 -21.04 -10.48
CA LEU A 301 15.48 -19.98 -11.48
C LEU A 301 14.73 -18.73 -11.02
N TYR A 302 13.55 -18.90 -10.42
CA TYR A 302 12.77 -17.82 -9.84
C TYR A 302 13.51 -17.12 -8.69
N LEU A 303 14.10 -17.85 -7.74
CA LEU A 303 14.84 -17.25 -6.63
C LEU A 303 16.07 -16.45 -7.11
N ARG A 304 16.79 -16.97 -8.11
CA ARG A 304 17.89 -16.24 -8.78
C ARG A 304 17.38 -14.93 -9.39
N ALA A 305 16.28 -15.00 -10.13
CA ALA A 305 15.68 -13.84 -10.78
C ALA A 305 15.26 -12.77 -9.78
N ARG A 306 14.61 -13.16 -8.68
CA ARG A 306 14.18 -12.25 -7.61
C ARG A 306 15.35 -11.57 -6.92
N THR A 307 16.40 -12.33 -6.62
CA THR A 307 17.62 -11.81 -6.00
C THR A 307 18.26 -10.71 -6.87
N LEU A 308 18.33 -10.90 -8.19
CA LEU A 308 18.81 -9.88 -9.12
C LEU A 308 17.96 -8.60 -9.08
N GLN A 309 16.62 -8.73 -9.11
CA GLN A 309 15.71 -7.58 -9.06
C GLN A 309 15.93 -6.72 -7.81
N ILE A 310 16.20 -7.35 -6.67
CA ILE A 310 16.38 -6.65 -5.39
C ILE A 310 17.77 -6.03 -5.29
N GLN A 311 18.82 -6.78 -5.63
CA GLN A 311 20.21 -6.33 -5.44
C GLN A 311 20.62 -5.25 -6.45
N HIS A 312 20.06 -5.30 -7.66
CA HIS A 312 20.52 -4.46 -8.78
C HIS A 312 19.46 -3.52 -9.32
N GLY A 313 18.27 -3.43 -8.70
CA GLY A 313 17.19 -2.54 -9.14
C GLY A 313 16.89 -2.70 -10.64
N ASP A 314 16.89 -1.59 -11.38
CA ASP A 314 16.53 -1.58 -12.81
C ASP A 314 17.44 -2.46 -13.71
N PRO A 315 18.78 -2.42 -13.60
CA PRO A 315 19.65 -3.43 -14.23
C PRO A 315 19.26 -4.86 -13.87
N GLY A 316 18.91 -5.10 -12.61
CA GLY A 316 18.48 -6.41 -12.09
C GLY A 316 17.21 -6.93 -12.75
N PHE A 317 16.22 -6.05 -12.94
CA PHE A 317 15.00 -6.39 -13.69
C PHE A 317 15.32 -6.84 -15.11
N ALA A 318 16.21 -6.15 -15.83
CA ALA A 318 16.60 -6.55 -17.18
C ALA A 318 17.31 -7.92 -17.20
N GLN A 319 18.20 -8.18 -16.24
CA GLN A 319 18.92 -9.46 -16.13
C GLN A 319 18.01 -10.62 -15.72
N SER A 320 16.94 -10.34 -14.97
CA SER A 320 16.02 -11.36 -14.46
C SER A 320 15.11 -11.99 -15.53
N ILE A 321 14.92 -11.34 -16.69
CA ILE A 321 13.94 -11.75 -17.71
C ILE A 321 14.20 -13.18 -18.20
N GLY A 322 15.44 -13.50 -18.58
CA GLY A 322 15.78 -14.83 -19.11
C GLY A 322 15.52 -15.93 -18.09
N LEU A 323 15.90 -15.71 -16.82
CA LEU A 323 15.65 -16.66 -15.73
C LEU A 323 14.16 -16.90 -15.49
N LEU A 324 13.34 -15.85 -15.57
CA LEU A 324 11.88 -15.96 -15.40
C LEU A 324 11.23 -16.67 -16.58
N GLU A 325 11.70 -16.41 -17.80
CA GLU A 325 11.24 -17.12 -19.01
C GLU A 325 11.60 -18.62 -18.95
N GLU A 326 12.81 -18.96 -18.47
CA GLU A 326 13.21 -20.34 -18.23
C GLU A 326 12.39 -20.99 -17.11
N ALA A 327 12.14 -20.27 -16.00
CA ALA A 327 11.29 -20.77 -14.90
C ALA A 327 9.88 -21.10 -15.40
N ILE A 328 9.29 -20.22 -16.21
CA ILE A 328 7.99 -20.42 -16.85
C ILE A 328 8.02 -21.61 -17.82
N ALA A 329 9.11 -21.79 -18.57
CA ALA A 329 9.25 -22.94 -19.46
C ALA A 329 9.33 -24.28 -18.70
N LYS A 330 9.91 -24.27 -17.48
CA LYS A 330 9.95 -25.43 -16.58
C LYS A 330 8.62 -25.69 -15.90
N ASP A 331 7.88 -24.65 -15.54
CA ASP A 331 6.54 -24.77 -14.97
C ASP A 331 5.61 -23.62 -15.41
N PRO A 332 4.79 -23.84 -16.47
CA PRO A 332 3.85 -22.84 -16.96
C PRO A 332 2.68 -22.51 -16.02
N SER A 333 2.55 -23.23 -14.90
CA SER A 333 1.51 -22.96 -13.89
C SER A 333 1.99 -22.06 -12.75
N PHE A 334 3.28 -21.72 -12.72
CA PHE A 334 3.90 -20.96 -11.65
C PHE A 334 3.64 -19.44 -11.77
N ALA A 335 2.49 -18.99 -11.25
CA ALA A 335 2.03 -17.60 -11.33
C ALA A 335 3.06 -16.54 -10.86
N PRO A 336 3.82 -16.73 -9.77
CA PRO A 336 4.84 -15.78 -9.33
C PRO A 336 5.92 -15.47 -10.38
N ALA A 337 6.30 -16.44 -11.22
CA ALA A 337 7.28 -16.20 -12.28
C ALA A 337 6.71 -15.25 -13.35
N TYR A 338 5.43 -15.39 -13.72
CA TYR A 338 4.77 -14.45 -14.61
C TYR A 338 4.63 -13.04 -14.01
N ALA A 339 4.33 -12.93 -12.70
CA ALA A 339 4.27 -11.63 -12.03
C ALA A 339 5.65 -10.96 -11.95
N GLY A 340 6.72 -11.73 -11.66
CA GLY A 340 8.09 -11.25 -11.71
C GLY A 340 8.51 -10.76 -13.10
N LEU A 341 8.07 -11.47 -14.15
CA LEU A 341 8.33 -11.10 -15.54
C LEU A 341 7.57 -9.84 -15.93
N ALA A 342 6.32 -9.71 -15.49
CA ALA A 342 5.54 -8.50 -15.65
C ALA A 342 6.21 -7.29 -14.99
N ALA A 343 6.67 -7.43 -13.73
CA ALA A 343 7.40 -6.36 -13.04
C ALA A 343 8.67 -5.94 -13.81
N ALA A 344 9.41 -6.90 -14.37
CA ALA A 344 10.59 -6.62 -15.18
C ALA A 344 10.27 -5.82 -16.45
N TYR A 345 9.22 -6.20 -17.19
CA TYR A 345 8.78 -5.41 -18.36
C TYR A 345 8.15 -4.06 -17.97
N ALA A 346 7.51 -3.95 -16.80
CA ALA A 346 6.98 -2.68 -16.29
C ALA A 346 8.09 -1.68 -15.94
N SER A 347 9.17 -2.15 -15.28
CA SER A 347 10.37 -1.34 -15.02
C SER A 347 11.00 -0.86 -16.33
N ARG A 348 11.26 -1.78 -17.28
CA ARG A 348 11.90 -1.45 -18.57
C ARG A 348 11.10 -0.48 -19.44
N SER A 349 9.78 -0.64 -19.47
CA SER A 349 8.87 0.24 -20.20
C SER A 349 8.62 1.59 -19.51
N GLY A 350 9.08 1.77 -18.27
CA GLY A 350 8.83 2.96 -17.44
C GLY A 350 9.96 3.98 -17.35
N GLN A 351 11.19 3.59 -17.66
CA GLN A 351 12.32 4.51 -17.61
C GLN A 351 12.33 5.45 -18.82
N PHE A 352 13.14 6.51 -18.75
CA PHE A 352 13.33 7.65 -19.68
C PHE A 352 13.60 7.33 -21.17
N ARG A 353 13.30 6.12 -21.63
CA ARG A 353 13.23 5.68 -23.01
C ARG A 353 11.80 5.87 -23.53
N GLN A 354 11.68 5.91 -24.85
CA GLN A 354 10.37 5.79 -25.50
C GLN A 354 9.78 4.43 -25.10
N ALA A 355 8.49 4.40 -24.75
CA ALA A 355 7.80 3.14 -24.51
C ALA A 355 8.03 2.20 -25.70
N ILE A 356 8.61 1.03 -25.45
CA ILE A 356 8.92 0.05 -26.50
C ILE A 356 7.65 -0.80 -26.69
N PRO A 357 6.97 -0.72 -27.85
CA PRO A 357 5.68 -1.41 -28.03
C PRO A 357 5.75 -2.92 -27.75
N ASP A 358 6.88 -3.55 -28.07
CA ASP A 358 7.11 -4.97 -27.79
C ASP A 358 7.16 -5.28 -26.29
N GLU A 359 7.76 -4.42 -25.47
CA GLU A 359 7.83 -4.60 -24.02
C GLU A 359 6.45 -4.43 -23.37
N ILE A 360 5.62 -3.49 -23.86
CA ILE A 360 4.22 -3.35 -23.38
C ILE A 360 3.40 -4.58 -23.74
N ARG A 361 3.58 -5.14 -24.94
CA ARG A 361 2.90 -6.38 -25.35
C ARG A 361 3.30 -7.57 -24.46
N LYS A 362 4.59 -7.70 -24.13
CA LYS A 362 5.12 -8.73 -23.24
C LYS A 362 4.66 -8.55 -21.79
N LEU A 363 4.64 -7.31 -21.29
CA LEU A 363 4.05 -6.95 -20.00
C LEU A 363 2.59 -7.40 -19.93
N ARG A 364 1.78 -7.07 -20.94
CA ARG A 364 0.36 -7.46 -21.00
C ARG A 364 0.19 -8.97 -20.94
N ALA A 365 0.92 -9.72 -21.77
CA ALA A 365 0.84 -11.18 -21.77
C ALA A 365 1.22 -11.80 -20.42
N ALA A 366 2.28 -11.30 -19.77
CA ALA A 366 2.71 -11.78 -18.47
C ALA A 366 1.68 -11.48 -17.37
N VAL A 367 1.13 -10.26 -17.33
CA VAL A 367 0.08 -9.86 -16.37
C VAL A 367 -1.18 -10.70 -16.55
N GLU A 368 -1.67 -10.86 -17.78
CA GLU A 368 -2.87 -11.63 -18.07
C GLU A 368 -2.71 -13.10 -17.64
N GLN A 369 -1.54 -13.69 -17.88
CA GLN A 369 -1.28 -15.05 -17.47
C GLN A 369 -1.12 -15.19 -15.95
N ALA A 370 -0.41 -14.27 -15.29
CA ALA A 370 -0.29 -14.23 -13.83
C ALA A 370 -1.66 -14.17 -13.16
N LEU A 371 -2.55 -13.29 -13.62
CA LEU A 371 -3.91 -13.13 -13.07
C LEU A 371 -4.86 -14.27 -13.45
N ARG A 372 -4.66 -14.92 -14.61
CA ARG A 372 -5.41 -16.13 -14.98
C ARG A 372 -5.08 -17.28 -14.03
N LEU A 373 -3.80 -17.45 -13.72
CA LEU A 373 -3.33 -18.47 -12.79
C LEU A 373 -3.72 -18.11 -11.35
N ASP A 374 -3.50 -16.85 -10.97
CA ASP A 374 -3.86 -16.33 -9.65
C ASP A 374 -4.44 -14.90 -9.63
N PRO A 375 -5.78 -14.78 -9.53
CA PRO A 375 -6.46 -13.49 -9.45
C PRO A 375 -6.18 -12.70 -8.17
N LEU A 376 -5.58 -13.31 -7.15
CA LEU A 376 -5.30 -12.70 -5.85
C LEU A 376 -3.81 -12.34 -5.66
N LEU A 377 -2.99 -12.44 -6.71
CA LEU A 377 -1.57 -12.10 -6.64
C LEU A 377 -1.36 -10.59 -6.69
N ALA A 378 -0.95 -10.00 -5.56
CA ALA A 378 -0.80 -8.55 -5.39
C ALA A 378 0.15 -7.93 -6.42
N GLU A 379 1.31 -8.54 -6.66
CA GLU A 379 2.33 -8.06 -7.61
C GLU A 379 1.79 -8.01 -9.05
N ALA A 380 0.92 -8.96 -9.42
CA ALA A 380 0.29 -8.96 -10.73
C ALA A 380 -0.71 -7.80 -10.89
N HIS A 381 -1.43 -7.42 -9.83
CA HIS A 381 -2.28 -6.23 -9.81
C HIS A 381 -1.47 -4.93 -9.86
N GLY A 382 -0.30 -4.86 -9.19
CA GLY A 382 0.61 -3.73 -9.28
C GLY A 382 1.12 -3.53 -10.72
N ALA A 383 1.59 -4.61 -11.35
CA ALA A 383 2.01 -4.60 -12.75
C ALA A 383 0.86 -4.26 -13.72
N LEU A 384 -0.37 -4.71 -13.45
CA LEU A 384 -1.58 -4.32 -14.19
C LEU A 384 -1.87 -2.83 -14.06
N GLY A 385 -1.69 -2.27 -12.86
CA GLY A 385 -1.79 -0.83 -12.60
C GLY A 385 -0.81 -0.04 -13.46
N MET A 386 0.45 -0.49 -13.54
CA MET A 386 1.46 0.10 -14.41
C MET A 386 1.08 -0.02 -15.89
N LEU A 387 0.63 -1.19 -16.35
CA LEU A 387 0.17 -1.39 -17.73
C LEU A 387 -0.94 -0.40 -18.11
N TYR A 388 -1.98 -0.27 -17.28
CA TYR A 388 -3.06 0.68 -17.53
C TYR A 388 -2.59 2.13 -17.55
N SER A 389 -1.59 2.50 -16.73
CA SER A 389 -1.01 3.84 -16.79
C SER A 389 -0.32 4.12 -18.15
N ARG A 390 0.32 3.10 -18.75
CA ARG A 390 0.94 3.20 -20.08
C ARG A 390 -0.10 3.38 -21.18
N ASP A 391 -1.25 2.74 -21.02
CA ASP A 391 -2.41 2.85 -21.93
C ASP A 391 -3.25 4.13 -21.68
N ALA A 392 -2.83 5.04 -20.79
CA ALA A 392 -3.60 6.20 -20.33
C ALA A 392 -4.99 5.86 -19.71
N ARG A 393 -5.16 4.63 -19.20
CA ARG A 393 -6.37 4.14 -18.53
C ARG A 393 -6.27 4.37 -17.02
N TRP A 394 -6.33 5.63 -16.62
CA TRP A 394 -5.98 6.06 -15.25
C TRP A 394 -6.92 5.53 -14.16
N VAL A 395 -8.22 5.45 -14.45
CA VAL A 395 -9.21 4.95 -13.49
C VAL A 395 -8.96 3.48 -13.19
N GLU A 396 -8.69 2.68 -14.21
CA GLU A 396 -8.36 1.26 -14.06
C GLU A 396 -6.99 1.08 -13.43
N SER A 397 -6.01 1.93 -13.77
CA SER A 397 -4.69 1.94 -13.12
C SER A 397 -4.81 2.09 -11.61
N GLU A 398 -5.56 3.11 -11.15
CA GLU A 398 -5.79 3.33 -9.72
C GLU A 398 -6.54 2.17 -9.06
N LYS A 399 -7.57 1.62 -9.71
CA LYS A 399 -8.29 0.45 -9.18
C LYS A 399 -7.35 -0.75 -8.99
N SER A 400 -6.48 -1.03 -9.95
CA SER A 400 -5.52 -2.14 -9.85
C SER A 400 -4.49 -1.92 -8.75
N PHE A 401 -3.95 -0.70 -8.58
CA PHE A 401 -3.03 -0.41 -7.46
C PHE A 401 -3.71 -0.53 -6.11
N ARG A 402 -4.94 -0.01 -5.96
CA ARG A 402 -5.71 -0.18 -4.73
C ARG A 402 -5.96 -1.65 -4.45
N ARG A 403 -6.27 -2.45 -5.47
CA ARG A 403 -6.42 -3.89 -5.32
C ARG A 403 -5.13 -4.59 -4.89
N ALA A 404 -3.98 -4.19 -5.44
CA ALA A 404 -2.68 -4.70 -5.01
C ALA A 404 -2.41 -4.40 -3.53
N ILE A 405 -2.67 -3.17 -3.09
CA ILE A 405 -2.51 -2.73 -1.69
C ILE A 405 -3.51 -3.40 -0.76
N GLU A 406 -4.73 -3.69 -1.21
CA GLU A 406 -5.70 -4.49 -0.44
C GLU A 406 -5.24 -5.93 -0.23
N LEU A 407 -4.54 -6.51 -1.21
CA LEU A 407 -4.04 -7.89 -1.18
C LEU A 407 -2.76 -8.00 -0.35
N ASP A 408 -1.84 -7.05 -0.50
CA ASP A 408 -0.63 -6.91 0.31
C ASP A 408 -0.46 -5.45 0.80
N PRO A 409 -1.03 -5.12 1.96
CA PRO A 409 -0.89 -3.79 2.57
C PRO A 409 0.54 -3.45 3.00
N ASN A 410 1.42 -4.45 3.09
CA ASN A 410 2.79 -4.29 3.52
C ASN A 410 3.75 -4.04 2.34
N SER A 411 3.27 -4.14 1.10
CA SER A 411 4.08 -3.98 -0.12
C SER A 411 4.59 -2.55 -0.33
N ALA A 412 5.81 -2.27 0.14
CA ALA A 412 6.47 -0.99 -0.10
C ALA A 412 6.65 -0.68 -1.60
N ALA A 413 6.85 -1.73 -2.42
CA ALA A 413 6.94 -1.61 -3.87
C ALA A 413 5.62 -1.09 -4.48
N CYS A 414 4.47 -1.70 -4.15
CA CYS A 414 3.17 -1.27 -4.67
C CYS A 414 2.84 0.18 -4.27
N HIS A 415 3.09 0.55 -3.01
CA HIS A 415 2.90 1.93 -2.55
C HIS A 415 3.78 2.93 -3.31
N THR A 416 5.05 2.58 -3.58
CA THR A 416 6.00 3.43 -4.32
C THR A 416 5.59 3.59 -5.78
N GLU A 417 5.19 2.51 -6.45
CA GLU A 417 4.72 2.54 -7.84
C GLU A 417 3.42 3.32 -7.98
N PHE A 418 2.49 3.16 -7.04
CA PHE A 418 1.24 3.92 -7.05
C PHE A 418 1.49 5.41 -6.81
N ALA A 419 2.39 5.77 -5.90
CA ALA A 419 2.81 7.15 -5.68
C ALA A 419 3.41 7.78 -6.93
N TYR A 420 4.19 7.01 -7.70
CA TYR A 420 4.72 7.48 -8.97
C TYR A 420 3.60 7.83 -9.96
N VAL A 421 2.58 7.00 -10.08
CA VAL A 421 1.41 7.27 -10.95
C VAL A 421 0.60 8.46 -10.44
N LEU A 422 0.34 8.56 -9.14
CA LEU A 422 -0.34 9.71 -8.52
C LEU A 422 0.39 11.03 -8.80
N ARG A 423 1.73 11.03 -8.73
CA ARG A 423 2.55 12.19 -9.08
C ARG A 423 2.41 12.57 -10.55
N CYS A 424 2.32 11.60 -11.47
CA CYS A 424 2.07 11.87 -12.90
C CYS A 424 0.70 12.51 -13.14
N LEU A 425 -0.29 12.17 -12.30
CA LEU A 425 -1.63 12.78 -12.33
C LEU A 425 -1.68 14.17 -11.68
N GLY A 426 -0.60 14.60 -11.01
CA GLY A 426 -0.57 15.85 -10.24
C GLY A 426 -1.12 15.73 -8.81
N ARG A 427 -1.50 14.52 -8.37
CA ARG A 427 -1.99 14.23 -7.00
C ARG A 427 -0.82 14.04 -6.04
N VAL A 428 0.00 15.08 -5.92
CA VAL A 428 1.30 15.02 -5.24
C VAL A 428 1.17 14.72 -3.73
N GLN A 429 0.15 15.27 -3.07
CA GLN A 429 -0.03 15.02 -1.63
C GLN A 429 -0.38 13.57 -1.35
N GLU A 430 -1.30 12.98 -2.12
CA GLU A 430 -1.63 11.57 -2.00
C GLU A 430 -0.42 10.68 -2.31
N ALA A 431 0.41 11.06 -3.29
CA ALA A 431 1.66 10.36 -3.57
C ALA A 431 2.62 10.37 -2.36
N LEU A 432 2.76 11.50 -1.66
CA LEU A 432 3.55 11.57 -0.42
C LEU A 432 2.99 10.67 0.68
N ASP A 433 1.67 10.61 0.83
CA ASP A 433 1.03 9.77 1.83
C ASP A 433 1.31 8.28 1.56
N GLN A 434 1.25 7.85 0.29
CA GLN A 434 1.64 6.50 -0.12
C GLN A 434 3.12 6.22 0.13
N LEU A 435 4.02 7.14 -0.19
CA LEU A 435 5.46 6.95 0.06
C LEU A 435 5.80 6.90 1.56
N ARG A 436 5.07 7.63 2.40
CA ARG A 436 5.22 7.56 3.87
C ARG A 436 4.73 6.23 4.43
N LEU A 437 3.70 5.63 3.83
CA LEU A 437 3.30 4.25 4.16
C LEU A 437 4.39 3.25 3.74
N ALA A 438 4.95 3.41 2.53
CA ALA A 438 6.07 2.60 2.08
C ALA A 438 7.29 2.73 3.02
N GLU A 439 7.60 3.93 3.52
CA GLU A 439 8.78 4.19 4.37
C GLU A 439 8.68 3.49 5.72
N LYS A 440 7.46 3.35 6.27
CA LYS A 440 7.27 2.56 7.49
C LYS A 440 7.70 1.10 7.28
N ASN A 441 7.43 0.54 6.11
CA ASN A 441 7.74 -0.86 5.82
C ASN A 441 9.14 -1.03 5.24
N ASP A 442 9.71 -0.02 4.58
CA ASP A 442 11.02 -0.09 3.94
C ASP A 442 11.92 1.12 4.28
N PRO A 443 12.23 1.34 5.57
CA PRO A 443 12.87 2.56 6.07
C PRO A 443 14.31 2.79 5.60
N LEU A 444 14.96 1.77 5.03
CA LEU A 444 16.34 1.84 4.55
C LEU A 444 16.44 1.75 3.01
N SER A 445 15.32 1.73 2.28
CA SER A 445 15.35 1.62 0.81
C SER A 445 15.88 2.89 0.14
N PRO A 446 17.01 2.80 -0.59
CA PRO A 446 17.56 3.95 -1.33
C PRO A 446 16.59 4.45 -2.39
N GLN A 447 15.95 3.53 -3.13
CA GLN A 447 15.00 3.88 -4.19
C GLN A 447 13.76 4.60 -3.64
N LEU A 448 13.26 4.18 -2.47
CA LEU A 448 12.15 4.85 -1.81
C LEU A 448 12.53 6.26 -1.36
N HIS A 449 13.69 6.42 -0.71
CA HIS A 449 14.20 7.73 -0.30
C HIS A 449 14.41 8.67 -1.48
N TYR A 450 14.87 8.15 -2.62
CA TYR A 450 14.96 8.90 -3.87
C TYR A 450 13.58 9.38 -4.33
N ASN A 451 12.58 8.49 -4.39
CA ASN A 451 11.20 8.85 -4.75
C ASN A 451 10.57 9.88 -3.79
N LEU A 452 10.83 9.77 -2.48
CA LEU A 452 10.43 10.77 -1.48
C LEU A 452 11.05 12.14 -1.78
N GLY A 453 12.36 12.21 -2.02
CA GLY A 453 13.02 13.46 -2.39
C GLY A 453 12.40 14.13 -3.62
N TRP A 454 12.16 13.36 -4.69
CA TRP A 454 11.54 13.87 -5.93
C TRP A 454 10.09 14.33 -5.76
N THR A 455 9.33 13.60 -4.95
CA THR A 455 7.92 13.93 -4.71
C THR A 455 7.81 15.13 -3.78
N LEU A 456 8.67 15.26 -2.77
CA LEU A 456 8.77 16.43 -1.89
C LEU A 456 9.17 17.69 -2.67
N ILE A 457 10.09 17.60 -3.63
CA ILE A 457 10.40 18.72 -4.54
C ILE A 457 9.14 19.12 -5.31
N SER A 458 8.38 18.16 -5.83
CA SER A 458 7.14 18.42 -6.56
C SER A 458 6.05 19.05 -5.66
N ALA A 459 6.08 18.75 -4.36
CA ALA A 459 5.19 19.32 -3.35
C ALA A 459 5.66 20.69 -2.83
N GLY A 460 6.86 21.14 -3.19
CA GLY A 460 7.49 22.36 -2.65
C GLY A 460 8.14 22.20 -1.27
N GLY A 461 8.22 20.97 -0.73
CA GLY A 461 8.86 20.64 0.54
C GLY A 461 10.38 20.51 0.43
N TYR A 462 11.07 21.58 0.00
CA TYR A 462 12.47 21.51 -0.40
C TYR A 462 13.45 21.18 0.74
N ASP A 463 13.19 21.64 1.97
CA ASP A 463 14.05 21.34 3.13
C ASP A 463 14.00 19.86 3.50
N GLU A 464 12.79 19.27 3.51
CA GLU A 464 12.61 17.85 3.73
C GLU A 464 13.21 17.04 2.57
N ALA A 465 12.98 17.48 1.33
CA ALA A 465 13.56 16.83 0.15
C ALA A 465 15.09 16.75 0.23
N ALA A 466 15.77 17.83 0.63
CA ALA A 466 17.22 17.84 0.76
C ALA A 466 17.73 16.81 1.77
N ARG A 467 17.00 16.56 2.87
CA ARG A 467 17.34 15.50 3.84
C ARG A 467 17.26 14.11 3.21
N TYR A 468 16.20 13.84 2.45
CA TYR A 468 16.05 12.56 1.74
C TYR A 468 17.06 12.37 0.61
N CYS A 469 17.32 13.40 -0.19
CA CYS A 469 18.34 13.35 -1.23
C CYS A 469 19.72 13.01 -0.64
N ASN A 470 20.05 13.53 0.55
CA ASN A 470 21.31 13.25 1.24
C ASN A 470 21.44 11.83 1.81
N LYS A 471 20.36 11.04 1.85
CA LYS A 471 20.43 9.61 2.21
C LYS A 471 21.05 8.74 1.10
N GLN A 472 21.17 9.27 -0.12
CA GLN A 472 21.83 8.59 -1.23
C GLN A 472 23.36 8.66 -1.09
N PRO A 473 24.12 7.75 -1.73
CA PRO A 473 25.58 7.81 -1.74
C PRO A 473 26.11 9.16 -2.24
N PRO A 474 27.17 9.73 -1.65
CA PRO A 474 27.69 11.05 -2.02
C PRO A 474 28.01 11.23 -3.52
N ASP A 475 28.52 10.16 -4.14
CA ASP A 475 28.95 10.13 -5.54
C ASP A 475 27.83 9.70 -6.51
N ASP A 476 26.63 9.42 -6.00
CA ASP A 476 25.50 9.05 -6.84
C ASP A 476 25.03 10.24 -7.70
N PRO A 477 24.99 10.12 -9.04
CA PRO A 477 24.49 11.18 -9.91
C PRO A 477 23.04 11.59 -9.59
N GLY A 478 22.21 10.63 -9.19
CA GLY A 478 20.82 10.84 -8.77
C GLY A 478 20.73 11.74 -7.53
N ARG A 479 21.63 11.57 -6.55
CA ARG A 479 21.78 12.45 -5.39
C ARG A 479 22.03 13.89 -5.80
N ASN A 480 23.04 14.10 -6.65
CA ASN A 480 23.45 15.46 -7.06
C ASN A 480 22.31 16.18 -7.79
N MET A 481 21.58 15.45 -8.65
CA MET A 481 20.38 15.95 -9.31
C MET A 481 19.26 16.29 -8.33
N CYS A 482 18.90 15.37 -7.42
CA CYS A 482 17.86 15.56 -6.40
C CYS A 482 18.18 16.76 -5.50
N LEU A 483 19.39 16.83 -4.97
CA LEU A 483 19.81 17.90 -4.05
C LEU A 483 19.92 19.24 -4.77
N GLY A 484 20.46 19.30 -5.99
CA GLY A 484 20.53 20.52 -6.78
C GLY A 484 19.14 21.12 -7.04
N ARG A 485 18.14 20.26 -7.30
CA ARG A 485 16.74 20.69 -7.46
C ARG A 485 16.12 21.22 -6.17
N ALA A 486 16.37 20.55 -5.04
CA ALA A 486 15.93 21.05 -3.74
C ALA A 486 16.56 22.42 -3.42
N LEU A 487 17.86 22.59 -3.67
CA LEU A 487 18.59 23.86 -3.49
C LEU A 487 18.03 24.98 -4.39
N LEU A 488 17.67 24.68 -5.64
CA LEU A 488 16.99 25.65 -6.52
C LEU A 488 15.66 26.12 -5.92
N GLY A 489 14.86 25.19 -5.39
CA GLY A 489 13.59 25.51 -4.74
C GLY A 489 13.75 26.37 -3.48
N GLN A 490 14.86 26.19 -2.75
CA GLN A 490 15.26 27.02 -1.61
C GLN A 490 15.83 28.40 -1.99
N GLY A 491 15.99 28.69 -3.28
CA GLY A 491 16.64 29.92 -3.76
C GLY A 491 18.17 29.91 -3.67
N ARG A 492 18.78 28.77 -3.32
CA ARG A 492 20.24 28.58 -3.18
C ARG A 492 20.88 28.23 -4.53
N THR A 493 20.68 29.09 -5.53
CA THR A 493 20.99 28.81 -6.94
C THR A 493 22.47 28.50 -7.20
N GLU A 494 23.40 29.23 -6.59
CA GLU A 494 24.84 28.99 -6.79
C GLU A 494 25.31 27.65 -6.21
N GLU A 495 24.70 27.19 -5.12
CA GLU A 495 24.96 25.86 -4.57
C GLU A 495 24.40 24.77 -5.49
N ALA A 496 23.20 24.98 -6.04
CA ALA A 496 22.63 24.07 -7.02
C ALA A 496 23.49 23.95 -8.29
N ILE A 497 24.03 25.07 -8.80
CA ILE A 497 24.95 25.07 -9.96
C ILE A 497 26.16 24.18 -9.67
N ARG A 498 26.78 24.30 -8.49
CA ARG A 498 27.92 23.44 -8.10
C ARG A 498 27.54 21.96 -8.06
N MET A 499 26.32 21.62 -7.65
CA MET A 499 25.83 20.25 -7.65
C MET A 499 25.66 19.71 -9.09
N PHE A 500 25.09 20.51 -10.00
CA PHE A 500 24.85 20.07 -11.37
C PHE A 500 26.12 19.98 -12.21
N ILE A 501 27.12 20.84 -11.99
CA ILE A 501 28.41 20.77 -12.71
C ILE A 501 29.14 19.45 -12.43
N LYS A 502 28.98 18.88 -11.23
CA LYS A 502 29.59 17.59 -10.87
C LYS A 502 28.96 16.40 -11.59
N ASN A 503 27.86 16.60 -12.30
CA ASN A 503 27.10 15.54 -12.93
C ASN A 503 27.21 15.66 -14.46
N ASP A 504 27.88 14.71 -15.12
CA ASP A 504 28.07 14.73 -16.57
C ASP A 504 26.85 14.18 -17.36
N ASP A 505 25.77 13.82 -16.67
CA ASP A 505 24.55 13.35 -17.31
C ASP A 505 23.82 14.46 -18.10
N ARG A 506 23.28 14.09 -19.27
CA ARG A 506 22.52 15.01 -20.15
C ARG A 506 21.26 15.55 -19.47
N GLY A 507 20.67 14.80 -18.54
CA GLY A 507 19.53 15.25 -17.73
C GLY A 507 19.92 16.38 -16.79
N ALA A 508 21.04 16.23 -16.06
CA ALA A 508 21.55 17.26 -15.15
C ALA A 508 21.89 18.58 -15.86
N ARG A 509 22.32 18.52 -17.12
CA ARG A 509 22.60 19.72 -17.93
C ARG A 509 21.36 20.59 -18.20
N GLY A 510 20.17 20.03 -18.34
CA GLY A 510 18.95 20.82 -18.48
C GLY A 510 18.69 21.69 -17.24
N TRP A 511 18.96 21.14 -16.06
CA TRP A 511 18.76 21.78 -14.77
C TRP A 511 19.88 22.77 -14.45
N LEU A 512 21.11 22.49 -14.87
CA LEU A 512 22.20 23.46 -14.88
C LEU A 512 21.82 24.69 -15.72
N GLY A 513 21.29 24.50 -16.92
CA GLY A 513 20.86 25.61 -17.77
C GLY A 513 19.67 26.39 -17.18
N TYR A 514 18.70 25.69 -16.58
CA TYR A 514 17.63 26.35 -15.81
C TYR A 514 18.21 27.20 -14.66
N ALA A 515 19.21 26.67 -13.93
CA ALA A 515 19.87 27.40 -12.86
C ALA A 515 20.62 28.65 -13.37
N TYR A 516 21.32 28.56 -14.50
CA TYR A 516 21.94 29.71 -15.16
C TYR A 516 20.92 30.76 -15.57
N ALA A 517 19.81 30.34 -16.18
CA ALA A 517 18.73 31.26 -16.54
C ALA A 517 18.18 32.01 -15.31
N ARG A 518 17.95 31.28 -14.21
CA ARG A 518 17.44 31.84 -12.95
C ARG A 518 18.44 32.72 -12.19
N SER A 519 19.74 32.61 -12.46
CA SER A 519 20.78 33.48 -11.89
C SER A 519 21.17 34.65 -12.80
N GLY A 520 20.46 34.87 -13.91
CA GLY A 520 20.72 35.96 -14.85
C GLY A 520 21.82 35.67 -15.89
N ARG A 521 22.35 34.45 -15.91
CA ARG A 521 23.37 33.98 -16.87
C ARG A 521 22.73 33.50 -18.16
N ARG A 522 22.11 34.45 -18.87
CA ARG A 522 21.29 34.17 -20.06
C ARG A 522 22.09 33.53 -21.19
N GLU A 523 23.27 34.04 -21.49
CA GLU A 523 24.10 33.56 -22.59
C GLU A 523 24.54 32.11 -22.36
N GLU A 524 24.95 31.76 -21.14
CA GLU A 524 25.34 30.40 -20.78
C GLU A 524 24.16 29.44 -20.84
N ALA A 525 22.97 29.88 -20.42
CA ALA A 525 21.75 29.10 -20.51
C ALA A 525 21.36 28.82 -21.98
N GLU A 526 21.32 29.86 -22.82
CA GLU A 526 20.97 29.72 -24.25
C GLU A 526 21.98 28.85 -25.00
N LYS A 527 23.29 29.03 -24.74
CA LYS A 527 24.35 28.19 -25.32
C LYS A 527 24.17 26.72 -24.96
N LEU A 528 23.79 26.44 -23.71
CA LEU A 528 23.57 25.06 -23.25
C LEU A 528 22.33 24.43 -23.92
N ALA A 529 21.28 25.21 -24.19
CA ALA A 529 20.05 24.70 -24.80
C ALA A 529 20.23 24.11 -26.20
N ILE A 530 21.17 24.64 -27.00
CA ILE A 530 21.37 24.28 -28.43
C ILE A 530 21.48 22.76 -28.64
N ASN A 531 22.21 22.07 -27.77
CA ASN A 531 22.53 20.65 -27.94
C ASN A 531 21.79 19.72 -26.96
N LEU A 532 20.80 20.24 -26.23
CA LEU A 532 20.06 19.44 -25.25
C LEU A 532 18.82 18.78 -25.85
N PRO A 533 18.40 17.62 -25.31
CA PRO A 533 17.10 17.05 -25.63
C PRO A 533 15.95 18.03 -25.28
N PRO A 534 14.75 17.84 -25.86
CA PRO A 534 13.64 18.78 -25.69
C PRO A 534 13.28 19.10 -24.22
N LEU A 535 13.43 18.14 -23.29
CA LEU A 535 13.21 18.42 -21.86
C LEU A 535 14.15 19.49 -21.32
N GLY A 536 15.46 19.37 -21.63
CA GLY A 536 16.45 20.34 -21.19
C GLY A 536 16.21 21.72 -21.80
N GLN A 537 15.82 21.76 -23.08
CA GLN A 537 15.41 23.00 -23.75
C GLN A 537 14.20 23.64 -23.08
N ALA A 538 13.14 22.86 -22.84
CA ALA A 538 11.91 23.34 -22.21
C ALA A 538 12.18 23.99 -20.85
N LEU A 539 13.07 23.39 -20.06
CA LEU A 539 13.42 23.92 -18.75
C LEU A 539 14.25 25.18 -18.87
N ILE A 540 15.26 25.21 -19.73
CA ILE A 540 16.07 26.42 -19.91
C ILE A 540 15.19 27.59 -20.32
N PHE A 541 14.32 27.40 -21.32
CA PHE A 541 13.40 28.45 -21.77
C PHE A 541 12.40 28.84 -20.68
N ALA A 542 11.93 27.89 -19.88
CA ALA A 542 11.10 28.17 -18.72
C ALA A 542 11.83 29.04 -17.69
N GLY A 543 13.10 28.75 -17.42
CA GLY A 543 13.97 29.54 -16.54
C GLY A 543 14.23 30.96 -17.07
N LEU A 544 14.24 31.13 -18.39
CA LEU A 544 14.38 32.43 -19.07
C LEU A 544 13.05 33.21 -19.19
N GLY A 545 11.92 32.62 -18.77
CA GLY A 545 10.60 33.23 -18.90
C GLY A 545 9.97 33.10 -20.30
N ASP A 546 10.57 32.34 -21.22
CA ASP A 546 10.12 32.16 -22.59
C ASP A 546 9.12 31.00 -22.67
N LYS A 547 7.83 31.32 -22.53
CA LYS A 547 6.75 30.32 -22.57
C LYS A 547 6.65 29.63 -23.92
N ASP A 548 6.86 30.34 -25.02
CA ASP A 548 6.60 29.83 -26.36
C ASP A 548 7.62 28.77 -26.75
N ARG A 549 8.92 29.04 -26.57
CA ARG A 549 9.97 28.04 -26.81
C ARG A 549 9.89 26.89 -25.81
N SER A 550 9.43 27.14 -24.59
CA SER A 550 9.15 26.07 -23.61
C SER A 550 8.09 25.11 -24.14
N PHE A 551 6.96 25.64 -24.63
CA PHE A 551 5.89 24.81 -25.20
C PHE A 551 6.32 24.10 -26.47
N GLU A 552 7.06 24.75 -27.38
CA GLU A 552 7.57 24.10 -28.60
C GLU A 552 8.47 22.90 -28.26
N ALA A 553 9.30 23.02 -27.23
CA ALA A 553 10.13 21.92 -26.74
C ALA A 553 9.28 20.82 -26.08
N LEU A 554 8.27 21.16 -25.26
CA LEU A 554 7.35 20.19 -24.65
C LEU A 554 6.49 19.47 -25.68
N ASP A 555 6.06 20.13 -26.76
CA ASP A 555 5.25 19.53 -27.82
C ASP A 555 6.01 18.42 -28.56
N ARG A 556 7.33 18.62 -28.78
CA ARG A 556 8.23 17.59 -29.32
C ARG A 556 8.41 16.41 -28.37
N MET A 557 8.05 16.54 -27.09
CA MET A 557 8.09 15.45 -26.13
C MET A 557 6.84 14.58 -26.12
N ALA A 558 5.72 14.97 -26.74
CA ALA A 558 4.47 14.21 -26.65
C ALA A 558 4.61 12.71 -27.02
N VAL A 559 5.62 12.34 -27.82
CA VAL A 559 5.98 10.97 -28.20
C VAL A 559 6.42 10.07 -27.05
N VAL A 560 6.80 10.63 -25.89
CA VAL A 560 7.28 9.84 -24.73
C VAL A 560 6.15 9.25 -23.88
N GLY A 561 4.89 9.58 -24.22
CA GLY A 561 3.71 8.97 -23.64
C GLY A 561 3.13 9.65 -22.39
N PRO A 562 1.93 9.22 -21.96
CA PRO A 562 1.12 9.80 -20.89
C PRO A 562 1.87 10.01 -19.57
N VAL A 563 2.50 8.94 -19.09
CA VAL A 563 3.10 8.86 -17.75
C VAL A 563 4.24 9.86 -17.61
N ARG A 564 5.18 9.85 -18.56
CA ARG A 564 6.34 10.74 -18.52
C ARG A 564 5.95 12.19 -18.74
N MET A 565 5.01 12.46 -19.65
CA MET A 565 4.50 13.82 -19.83
C MET A 565 3.76 14.33 -18.58
N GLY A 566 3.01 13.48 -17.88
CA GLY A 566 2.38 13.82 -16.61
C GLY A 566 3.42 14.21 -15.54
N SER A 567 4.46 13.40 -15.39
CA SER A 567 5.59 13.71 -14.50
C SER A 567 6.32 15.01 -14.87
N ILE A 568 6.46 15.32 -16.17
CA ILE A 568 7.16 16.53 -16.64
C ILE A 568 6.32 17.77 -16.36
N LEU A 569 5.03 17.75 -16.71
CA LEU A 569 4.13 18.90 -16.51
C LEU A 569 3.95 19.23 -15.02
N GLY A 570 4.19 18.27 -14.12
CA GLY A 570 4.20 18.47 -12.68
C GLY A 570 5.47 19.12 -12.10
N LEU A 571 6.52 19.33 -12.90
CA LEU A 571 7.79 19.88 -12.41
C LEU A 571 7.62 21.32 -11.89
N PRO A 572 8.15 21.66 -10.69
CA PRO A 572 8.16 23.03 -10.19
C PRO A 572 8.87 24.02 -11.13
N GLU A 573 9.88 23.55 -11.85
CA GLU A 573 10.63 24.35 -12.83
C GLU A 573 9.78 24.83 -14.02
N LEU A 574 8.65 24.15 -14.28
CA LEU A 574 7.67 24.54 -15.31
C LEU A 574 6.48 25.31 -14.73
N ALA A 575 6.56 25.78 -13.47
CA ALA A 575 5.45 26.46 -12.80
C ALA A 575 4.93 27.70 -13.55
N LEU A 576 5.78 28.40 -14.34
CA LEU A 576 5.35 29.55 -15.16
C LEU A 576 4.30 29.20 -16.21
N LEU A 577 4.19 27.92 -16.58
CA LEU A 577 3.24 27.42 -17.58
C LEU A 577 1.89 27.06 -16.94
N ARG A 578 1.80 26.99 -15.61
CA ARG A 578 0.54 26.65 -14.91
C ARG A 578 -0.53 27.69 -15.25
N GLY A 579 -1.73 27.21 -15.59
CA GLY A 579 -2.87 28.05 -15.99
C GLY A 579 -2.89 28.44 -17.46
N ASP A 580 -1.82 28.21 -18.23
CA ASP A 580 -1.83 28.43 -19.69
C ASP A 580 -2.72 27.36 -20.37
N PRO A 581 -3.66 27.73 -21.27
CA PRO A 581 -4.52 26.78 -21.97
C PRO A 581 -3.76 25.69 -22.74
N ARG A 582 -2.53 25.96 -23.19
CA ARG A 582 -1.69 24.98 -23.89
C ARG A 582 -1.29 23.80 -23.00
N VAL A 583 -1.26 23.95 -21.67
CA VAL A 583 -1.05 22.82 -20.75
C VAL A 583 -2.21 21.83 -20.85
N LYS A 584 -3.46 22.31 -20.91
CA LYS A 584 -4.64 21.45 -21.07
C LYS A 584 -4.59 20.71 -22.41
N ALA A 585 -4.20 21.41 -23.49
CA ALA A 585 -4.03 20.81 -24.81
C ALA A 585 -2.97 19.70 -24.80
N LEU A 586 -1.82 19.94 -24.16
CA LEU A 586 -0.76 18.93 -24.01
C LEU A 586 -1.23 17.73 -23.19
N ARG A 587 -1.92 17.95 -22.06
CA ARG A 587 -2.48 16.87 -21.23
C ARG A 587 -3.44 16.00 -22.03
N LYS A 588 -4.38 16.63 -22.75
CA LYS A 588 -5.34 15.94 -23.62
C LYS A 588 -4.65 15.16 -24.73
N LYS A 589 -3.63 15.73 -25.37
CA LYS A 589 -2.87 15.11 -26.47
C LYS A 589 -2.21 13.80 -26.06
N VAL A 590 -1.82 13.66 -24.79
CA VAL A 590 -1.16 12.46 -24.25
C VAL A 590 -2.08 11.60 -23.39
N GLY A 591 -3.37 11.94 -23.31
CA GLY A 591 -4.37 11.18 -22.58
C GLY A 591 -4.39 11.38 -21.06
N LEU A 592 -3.77 12.44 -20.52
CA LEU A 592 -3.88 12.78 -19.10
C LEU A 592 -5.25 13.39 -18.78
N PRO A 593 -5.80 13.15 -17.57
CA PRO A 593 -7.05 13.80 -17.14
C PRO A 593 -6.85 15.31 -17.00
N GLU A 594 -7.92 16.09 -17.16
CA GLU A 594 -7.87 17.56 -17.09
C GLU A 594 -7.47 18.10 -15.73
#